data_AF-A0A353QVN6-F1
#
_entry.id   AF-A0A353QVN6-F1
#
_cell.length_a   1.000
_cell.length_b   1.000
_cell.length_c   1.000
_cell.angle_alpha   90.00
_cell.angle_beta   90.00
_cell.angle_gamma   90.00
#
_symmetry.space_group_name_H-M   'P 1'
#
loop_
_entity.id
_entity.type
_entity.pdbx_description
1 polymer ?
#
loop_
_entity_poly.entity_id
_entity_poly.type
_entity_poly.pdbx_seq_one_letter_code
_entity_poly.pdbx_strand_id
1 'polypeptide(L)'
;MGTISENRNIDIEEVKKFADGRIFTGEQAKKYGLVDLIGSQSDAIDLAAELAEIKGEPVIIDIEPKKSLLQKITGANMSEILEKAGINGMYSRIPLWIMPEN
;
A
#
# COMPACT_ATOMS: atom_id res chain seq x y z
N MET A 1 2.62 16.37 9.11
CA MET A 1 3.86 17.13 9.43
C MET A 1 4.62 16.49 10.59
N GLY A 2 3.98 16.25 11.74
CA GLY A 2 4.63 15.58 12.89
C GLY A 2 5.35 14.27 12.55
N THR A 3 4.70 13.36 11.80
CA THR A 3 5.30 12.09 11.38
C THR A 3 6.60 12.24 10.59
N ILE A 4 6.71 13.24 9.71
CA ILE A 4 7.93 13.46 8.91
C ILE A 4 9.04 13.99 9.80
N SER A 5 8.72 14.95 10.67
CA SER A 5 9.68 15.54 11.60
C SER A 5 10.27 14.48 12.54
N GLU A 6 9.43 13.63 13.12
CA GLU A 6 9.84 12.54 14.01
C GLU A 6 10.69 11.48 13.31
N ASN A 7 10.28 11.01 12.12
CA ASN A 7 10.96 9.89 11.44
C ASN A 7 12.21 10.32 10.68
N ARG A 8 12.28 11.56 10.21
CA ARG A 8 13.42 12.10 9.46
C ARG A 8 14.33 12.98 10.31
N ASN A 9 13.96 13.22 11.57
CA ASN A 9 14.68 14.12 12.48
C ASN A 9 14.88 15.52 11.87
N ILE A 10 13.86 16.03 11.15
CA ILE A 10 13.84 17.36 10.54
C ILE A 10 12.99 18.27 11.41
N ASP A 11 13.44 19.49 11.68
CA ASP A 11 12.68 20.46 12.46
C ASP A 11 11.32 20.77 11.80
N ILE A 12 10.27 20.87 12.61
CA ILE A 12 8.92 21.07 12.08
C ILE A 12 8.77 22.39 11.32
N GLU A 13 9.50 23.44 11.71
CA GLU A 13 9.55 24.73 11.01
C GLU A 13 10.29 24.62 9.68
N GLU A 14 11.25 23.69 9.57
CA GLU A 14 11.90 23.40 8.31
C GLU A 14 10.98 22.60 7.38
N VAL A 15 10.30 21.57 7.89
CA VAL A 15 9.31 20.80 7.12
C VAL A 15 8.22 21.71 6.55
N LYS A 16 7.73 22.69 7.33
CA LYS A 16 6.73 23.66 6.87
C LYS A 16 7.14 24.48 5.65
N LYS A 17 8.44 24.72 5.43
CA LYS A 17 8.93 25.52 4.28
C LYS A 17 8.71 24.83 2.93
N PHE A 18 8.61 23.50 2.93
CA PHE A 18 8.49 22.71 1.70
C PHE A 18 7.28 21.75 1.69
N ALA A 19 6.56 21.59 2.80
CA ALA A 19 5.36 20.76 2.89
C ALA A 19 4.08 21.49 2.44
N ASP A 20 4.11 22.04 1.23
CA ASP A 20 3.00 22.79 0.59
C ASP A 20 2.26 21.99 -0.51
N GLY A 21 2.60 20.71 -0.67
CA GLY A 21 1.97 19.80 -1.64
C GLY A 21 2.62 19.80 -3.03
N ARG A 22 3.74 20.50 -3.22
CA ARG A 22 4.50 20.43 -4.48
C ARG A 22 5.13 19.05 -4.70
N ILE A 23 5.32 18.72 -5.97
CA ILE A 23 6.04 17.52 -6.41
C ILE A 23 7.54 17.82 -6.41
N PHE A 24 8.33 16.90 -5.86
CA PHE A 24 9.79 16.97 -5.86
C PHE A 24 10.38 15.91 -6.78
N THR A 25 11.47 16.26 -7.45
CA THR A 25 12.35 15.28 -8.08
C THR A 25 13.10 14.47 -7.01
N GLY A 26 13.65 13.31 -7.38
CA GLY A 26 14.46 12.51 -6.46
C GLY A 26 15.65 13.28 -5.88
N GLU A 27 16.31 14.11 -6.68
CA GLU A 27 17.43 14.97 -6.24
C GLU A 27 16.99 16.01 -5.20
N GLN A 28 15.84 16.66 -5.43
CA GLN A 28 15.27 17.61 -4.48
C GLN A 28 14.85 16.91 -3.19
N ALA A 29 14.20 15.75 -3.28
CA ALA A 29 13.80 14.97 -2.13
C ALA A 29 15.02 14.56 -1.27
N LYS A 30 16.13 14.15 -1.91
CA LYS A 30 17.37 13.84 -1.21
C LYS A 30 17.96 15.07 -0.53
N LYS A 31 17.98 16.22 -1.21
CA LYS A 31 18.44 17.49 -0.65
C LYS A 31 17.64 17.94 0.57
N TYR A 32 16.33 17.67 0.59
CA TYR A 32 15.45 17.98 1.71
C TYR A 32 15.42 16.89 2.80
N GLY A 33 16.20 15.81 2.66
CA GLY A 33 16.21 14.71 3.64
C GLY A 33 14.93 13.86 3.64
N LEU A 34 14.13 13.92 2.58
CA LEU A 34 12.91 13.12 2.44
C LEU A 34 13.21 11.68 2.00
N VAL A 35 14.34 11.48 1.32
CA VAL A 35 14.87 10.17 0.93
C VAL A 35 16.35 10.10 1.27
N ASP A 36 16.84 8.90 1.57
CA ASP A 36 18.21 8.69 2.01
C ASP A 36 19.16 8.59 0.80
N LEU A 37 18.74 7.85 -0.22
CA LEU A 37 19.52 7.54 -1.41
C LEU A 37 18.69 7.65 -2.69
N ILE A 38 19.37 7.83 -3.81
CA ILE A 38 18.79 7.80 -5.16
C ILE A 38 19.44 6.63 -5.87
N GLY A 39 18.63 5.74 -6.41
CA GLY A 39 19.08 4.53 -7.09
C GLY A 39 17.93 3.81 -7.76
N SER A 40 18.25 2.66 -8.32
CA SER A 40 17.33 1.70 -8.91
C SER A 40 16.74 0.75 -7.86
N GLN A 41 15.83 -0.12 -8.30
CA GLN A 41 15.30 -1.20 -7.45
C GLN A 41 16.40 -2.19 -7.03
N SER A 42 17.36 -2.47 -7.91
CA SER A 42 18.48 -3.37 -7.60
C SER A 42 19.31 -2.82 -6.44
N ASP A 43 19.62 -1.52 -6.46
CA ASP A 43 20.37 -0.86 -5.37
C ASP A 43 19.62 -0.96 -4.02
N ALA A 44 18.29 -0.89 -4.05
CA ALA A 44 17.46 -1.05 -2.85
C ALA A 44 17.46 -2.49 -2.32
N ILE A 45 17.47 -3.49 -3.20
CA ILE A 45 17.55 -4.92 -2.84
C ILE A 45 18.91 -5.23 -2.22
N ASP A 46 19.99 -4.75 -2.84
CA ASP A 46 21.34 -4.98 -2.35
C ASP A 46 21.56 -4.34 -0.98
N LEU A 47 21.10 -3.09 -0.80
CA LEU A 47 21.15 -2.41 0.49
C LEU A 47 20.32 -3.13 1.56
N ALA A 48 19.13 -3.64 1.21
CA ALA A 48 18.31 -4.40 2.13
C ALA A 48 18.97 -5.74 2.53
N ALA A 49 19.63 -6.41 1.58
CA ALA A 49 20.37 -7.64 1.84
C ALA A 49 21.59 -7.39 2.74
N GLU A 50 22.31 -6.29 2.53
CA GLU A 50 23.42 -5.86 3.37
C GLU A 50 22.96 -5.59 4.81
N LEU A 51 21.90 -4.80 4.99
CA LEU A 51 21.32 -4.48 6.30
C LEU A 51 20.78 -5.71 7.03
N ALA A 52 20.34 -6.73 6.30
CA ALA A 52 19.85 -7.99 6.83
C ALA A 52 20.93 -9.08 6.97
N GLU A 53 22.19 -8.77 6.67
CA GLU A 53 23.34 -9.69 6.73
C GLU A 53 23.16 -10.98 5.90
N ILE A 54 22.44 -10.89 4.77
CA ILE A 54 22.21 -12.03 3.87
C ILE A 54 23.51 -12.36 3.14
N LYS A 55 23.88 -13.64 3.11
CA LYS A 55 25.04 -14.14 2.37
C LYS A 55 24.62 -14.66 1.00
N GLY A 56 25.25 -14.13 -0.06
CA GLY A 56 24.95 -14.50 -1.43
C GLY A 56 23.77 -13.70 -2.00
N GLU A 57 23.19 -14.20 -3.09
CA GLU A 57 22.09 -13.50 -3.76
C GLU A 57 20.78 -13.61 -2.95
N PRO A 58 20.10 -12.50 -2.65
CA PRO A 58 18.83 -12.52 -1.94
C PRO A 58 17.72 -13.08 -2.82
N VAL A 59 16.86 -13.92 -2.24
CA VAL A 59 15.67 -14.43 -2.93
C VAL A 59 14.57 -13.36 -2.87
N ILE A 60 14.14 -12.89 -4.04
CA ILE A 60 13.09 -11.88 -4.17
C ILE A 60 11.75 -12.60 -4.34
N ILE A 61 10.75 -12.21 -3.54
CA ILE A 61 9.39 -12.79 -3.59
C ILE A 61 8.38 -11.68 -3.81
N ASP A 62 7.68 -11.71 -4.94
CA ASP A 62 6.57 -10.80 -5.21
C ASP A 62 5.31 -11.25 -4.48
N ILE A 63 4.85 -10.44 -3.52
CA ILE A 63 3.62 -10.72 -2.78
C ILE A 63 2.43 -10.23 -3.60
N GLU A 64 1.91 -11.09 -4.47
CA GLU A 64 0.60 -10.85 -5.08
C GLU A 64 -0.51 -11.12 -4.06
N PRO A 65 -1.51 -10.23 -3.91
CA PRO A 65 -2.67 -10.52 -3.10
C PRO A 65 -3.36 -11.77 -3.68
N LYS A 66 -3.46 -12.84 -2.88
CA LYS A 66 -4.09 -14.10 -3.30
C LYS A 66 -5.55 -13.82 -3.68
N LYS A 67 -5.83 -13.72 -4.98
CA LYS A 67 -7.20 -13.76 -5.51
C LYS A 67 -7.83 -15.07 -5.06
N SER A 68 -8.98 -14.98 -4.39
CA SER A 68 -9.75 -16.14 -3.97
C SER A 68 -9.96 -17.08 -5.17
N LEU A 69 -9.90 -18.39 -4.97
CA LEU A 69 -10.09 -19.39 -6.03
C LEU A 69 -11.38 -19.14 -6.83
N LEU A 70 -12.44 -18.67 -6.15
CA LEU A 70 -13.67 -18.25 -6.82
C LEU A 70 -13.44 -17.10 -7.79
N GLN A 71 -12.70 -16.04 -7.41
CA GLN A 71 -12.40 -14.91 -8.32
C GLN A 71 -11.57 -15.34 -9.54
N LYS A 72 -10.68 -16.33 -9.39
CA LYS A 72 -9.90 -16.86 -10.53
C LYS A 72 -10.78 -17.64 -11.51
N ILE A 73 -11.82 -18.34 -11.01
CA ILE A 73 -12.74 -19.14 -11.82
C ILE A 73 -13.84 -18.26 -12.45
N THR A 74 -14.41 -17.33 -11.69
CA THR A 74 -15.55 -16.53 -12.14
C THR A 74 -15.13 -15.28 -12.92
N GLY A 75 -13.84 -14.90 -12.89
CA GLY A 75 -13.30 -13.74 -13.62
C GLY A 75 -13.92 -12.39 -13.24
N ALA A 76 -14.84 -12.38 -12.27
CA ALA A 76 -15.66 -11.26 -11.88
C ALA A 76 -15.72 -11.17 -10.36
N ASN A 77 -15.72 -9.94 -9.87
CA ASN A 77 -15.93 -9.65 -8.47
C ASN A 77 -17.33 -10.15 -8.09
N MET A 78 -17.43 -10.98 -7.05
CA MET A 78 -18.72 -11.54 -6.60
C MET A 78 -19.76 -10.43 -6.33
N SER A 79 -19.31 -9.26 -5.88
CA SER A 79 -20.15 -8.06 -5.74
C SER A 79 -20.82 -7.62 -7.04
N GLU A 80 -20.11 -7.69 -8.16
CA GLU A 80 -20.58 -7.27 -9.49
C GLU A 80 -21.56 -8.28 -10.09
N ILE A 81 -21.34 -9.58 -9.84
CA ILE A 81 -22.31 -10.65 -10.20
C ILE A 81 -23.58 -10.51 -9.38
N LEU A 82 -23.48 -10.28 -8.07
CA LEU A 82 -24.64 -10.12 -7.18
C LEU A 82 -25.45 -8.86 -7.50
N GLU A 83 -24.77 -7.79 -7.91
CA GLU A 83 -25.39 -6.56 -8.42
C GLU A 83 -26.11 -6.80 -9.75
N LYS A 84 -25.44 -7.41 -10.74
CA LYS A 84 -26.03 -7.74 -12.06
C LYS A 84 -27.13 -8.80 -11.98
N ALA A 85 -27.07 -9.70 -11.01
CA ALA A 85 -28.10 -10.71 -10.75
C ALA A 85 -29.26 -10.19 -9.88
N GLY A 86 -29.26 -8.90 -9.49
CA GLY A 86 -30.38 -8.27 -8.78
C GLY A 86 -30.58 -8.73 -7.33
N ILE A 87 -29.58 -9.39 -6.73
CA ILE A 87 -29.71 -10.01 -5.39
C ILE A 87 -29.61 -8.97 -4.27
N ASN A 88 -29.06 -7.78 -4.55
CA ASN A 88 -29.05 -6.65 -3.61
C ASN A 88 -30.47 -6.22 -3.17
N GLY A 89 -31.49 -6.43 -4.00
CA GLY A 89 -32.89 -6.17 -3.64
C GLY A 89 -33.58 -7.29 -2.86
N MET A 90 -32.92 -8.43 -2.68
CA MET A 90 -33.49 -9.59 -2.00
C MET A 90 -33.29 -9.50 -0.48
N TYR A 91 -32.13 -9.02 -0.03
CA TYR A 91 -31.85 -8.80 1.40
C TYR A 91 -32.72 -7.70 2.03
N SER A 92 -33.17 -6.72 1.25
CA SER A 92 -34.10 -5.67 1.72
C SER A 92 -35.53 -6.18 1.93
N ARG A 93 -35.85 -7.41 1.48
CA ARG A 93 -37.20 -8.00 1.55
C ARG A 93 -37.27 -9.20 2.49
N ILE A 94 -36.17 -9.57 3.13
CA ILE A 94 -36.17 -10.61 4.16
C ILE A 94 -36.60 -9.95 5.48
N PRO A 95 -37.65 -10.45 6.16
CA PRO A 95 -38.05 -9.96 7.47
C PRO A 95 -36.87 -10.07 8.45
N LEU A 96 -36.63 -9.00 9.22
CA LEU A 96 -35.50 -8.87 10.14
C LEU A 96 -35.38 -10.04 11.15
N TRP A 97 -36.49 -10.71 11.45
CA TRP A 97 -36.59 -11.88 12.35
C TRP A 97 -35.88 -13.16 11.85
N ILE A 98 -35.51 -13.26 10.57
CA ILE A 98 -34.81 -14.43 10.01
C ILE A 98 -33.27 -14.23 10.03
N MET A 99 -32.79 -13.06 10.41
CA MET A 99 -31.35 -12.81 10.51
C MET A 99 -30.82 -13.44 11.80
N PRO A 100 -29.72 -14.24 11.75
CA PRO A 100 -29.07 -14.71 12.96
C PRO A 100 -28.57 -13.49 13.73
N GLU A 101 -29.08 -13.33 14.95
CA GLU A 101 -28.76 -12.20 15.82
C GLU A 101 -27.28 -12.24 16.21
N ASN A 102 -26.65 -11.06 16.20
CA ASN A 102 -25.30 -10.84 16.71
C ASN A 102 -25.35 -9.72 17.74
#